data_AF-A0A8J6R377-F1
#
_entry.id   AF-A0A8J6R377-F1
#
_cell.length_a   1.000
_cell.length_b   1.000
_cell.length_c   1.000
_cell.angle_alpha   90.00
_cell.angle_beta   90.00
_cell.angle_gamma   90.00
#
_symmetry.space_group_name_H-M   'P 1'
#
loop_
_entity.id
_entity.type
_entity.pdbx_description
1 polymer ?
#
loop_
_entity_poly.entity_id
_entity_poly.type
_entity_poly.pdbx_seq_one_letter_code
_entity_poly.pdbx_strand_id
1 'polypeptide(L)'
;MLDFLLNLHWLTILIIAIALLVSGGVGAALYAAIAAYRNRKPAIAQRVETPPQFQDVLGSSCPRTEIRISDGQKEYQYDNLRVVQIHLLNQGTQDFDEFKLGISLNLDDAEDGAVHVEVRSGDRDHQVKQLTPLSFAEPQPALDVVLIPFNRQDSYSLRLLLAASEDVELSGKIGLSSPHAIRFVDLPTVKEAVQEAAMATSLSLGPFQFSFDK
;
A
#
# COMPACT_ATOMS: atom_id res chain seq x y z
N MET A 1 -28.41 -14.79 68.00
CA MET A 1 -27.15 -14.01 68.00
C MET A 1 -26.04 -14.69 67.20
N LEU A 2 -25.85 -16.02 67.32
CA LEU A 2 -24.88 -16.77 66.51
C LEU A 2 -25.19 -16.75 65.00
N ASP A 3 -26.45 -16.93 64.59
CA ASP A 3 -26.82 -16.96 63.15
C ASP A 3 -26.63 -15.61 62.45
N PHE A 4 -26.69 -14.51 63.21
CA PHE A 4 -26.46 -13.16 62.70
C PHE A 4 -24.98 -12.93 62.38
N LEU A 5 -24.08 -13.42 63.25
CA LEU A 5 -22.63 -13.34 63.04
C LEU A 5 -22.17 -14.25 61.89
N LEU A 6 -22.78 -15.43 61.75
CA LEU A 6 -22.47 -16.36 60.66
C LEU A 6 -22.87 -15.78 59.28
N ASN A 7 -24.05 -15.16 59.19
CA ASN A 7 -24.49 -14.49 57.96
C ASN A 7 -23.62 -13.27 57.60
N LEU A 8 -23.15 -12.52 58.60
CA LEU A 8 -22.28 -11.37 58.35
C LEU A 8 -20.92 -11.79 57.76
N HIS A 9 -20.33 -12.90 58.23
CA HIS A 9 -19.07 -13.43 57.69
C HIS A 9 -19.20 -13.97 56.26
N TRP A 10 -20.33 -14.63 55.93
CA TRP A 10 -20.57 -15.08 54.56
C TRP A 10 -20.74 -13.92 53.59
N LEU A 11 -21.42 -12.85 54.02
CA LEU A 11 -21.64 -11.66 53.22
C LEU A 11 -20.32 -10.90 52.95
N THR A 12 -19.42 -10.81 53.93
CA THR A 12 -18.09 -10.20 53.73
C THR A 12 -17.21 -11.00 52.78
N ILE A 13 -17.19 -12.34 52.89
CA ILE A 13 -16.45 -13.22 51.97
C ILE A 13 -16.97 -13.06 50.54
N LEU A 14 -18.29 -12.99 50.36
CA LEU A 14 -18.91 -12.79 49.04
C LEU A 14 -18.51 -11.43 48.43
N ILE A 15 -18.53 -10.35 49.22
CA ILE A 15 -18.11 -9.01 48.74
C ILE A 15 -16.63 -9.01 48.34
N ILE A 16 -15.75 -9.63 49.12
CA ILE A 16 -14.32 -9.72 48.80
C ILE A 16 -14.11 -10.53 47.52
N ALA A 17 -14.81 -11.65 47.36
CA ALA A 17 -14.74 -12.47 46.15
C ALA A 17 -15.21 -11.69 44.90
N ILE A 18 -16.33 -10.95 45.01
CA ILE A 18 -16.83 -10.11 43.91
C ILE A 18 -15.83 -8.98 43.59
N ALA A 19 -15.27 -8.31 44.61
CA ALA A 19 -14.29 -7.25 44.41
C ALA A 19 -13.01 -7.76 43.71
N LEU A 20 -12.53 -8.96 44.06
CA LEU A 20 -11.41 -9.63 43.40
C LEU A 20 -11.72 -10.01 41.95
N LEU A 21 -12.93 -10.50 41.66
CA LEU A 21 -13.36 -10.82 40.30
C LEU A 21 -13.49 -9.57 39.43
N VAL A 22 -14.07 -8.49 39.95
CA VAL A 22 -14.25 -7.22 39.22
C VAL A 22 -12.89 -6.56 38.97
N SER A 23 -12.01 -6.51 39.96
CA SER A 23 -10.65 -5.94 39.81
C SER A 23 -9.79 -6.74 38.84
N GLY A 24 -9.89 -8.07 38.84
CA GLY A 24 -9.22 -8.94 37.87
C GLY A 24 -9.72 -8.72 36.43
N GLY A 25 -11.04 -8.60 36.25
CA GLY A 25 -11.65 -8.36 34.94
C GLY A 25 -11.25 -7.01 34.32
N VAL A 26 -11.27 -5.93 35.11
CA VAL A 26 -10.84 -4.60 34.64
C VAL A 26 -9.35 -4.58 34.28
N GLY A 27 -8.50 -5.24 35.09
CA GLY A 27 -7.08 -5.36 34.80
C GLY A 27 -6.80 -6.07 33.47
N ALA A 28 -7.50 -7.17 33.20
CA ALA A 28 -7.38 -7.91 31.94
C ALA A 28 -7.85 -7.09 30.73
N ALA A 29 -8.96 -6.35 30.86
CA ALA A 29 -9.46 -5.47 29.81
C ALA A 29 -8.47 -4.34 29.48
N LEU A 30 -7.89 -3.69 30.51
CA LEU A 30 -6.88 -2.66 30.34
C LEU A 30 -5.62 -3.21 29.66
N TYR A 31 -5.15 -4.38 30.11
CA TYR A 31 -4.00 -5.05 29.50
C TYR A 31 -4.27 -5.40 28.02
N ALA A 32 -5.45 -5.93 27.72
CA ALA A 32 -5.87 -6.24 26.36
C ALA A 32 -5.92 -4.98 25.48
N ALA A 33 -6.44 -3.86 25.99
CA ALA A 33 -6.47 -2.59 25.27
C ALA A 33 -5.06 -2.04 25.00
N ILE A 34 -4.17 -2.08 26.00
CA ILE A 34 -2.77 -1.65 25.85
C ILE A 34 -2.02 -2.58 24.89
N ALA A 35 -2.24 -3.89 24.97
CA ALA A 35 -1.64 -4.87 24.08
C ALA A 35 -2.13 -4.66 22.64
N ALA A 36 -3.43 -4.43 22.43
CA ALA A 36 -3.99 -4.13 21.12
C ALA A 36 -3.41 -2.83 20.53
N TYR A 37 -3.22 -1.81 21.36
CA TYR A 37 -2.59 -0.56 20.94
C TYR A 37 -1.10 -0.76 20.58
N ARG A 38 -0.34 -1.45 21.42
CA ARG A 38 1.09 -1.72 21.21
C ARG A 38 1.36 -2.65 20.03
N ASN A 39 0.44 -3.59 19.75
CA ASN A 39 0.57 -4.55 18.65
C ASN A 39 0.04 -3.99 17.32
N ARG A 40 -0.35 -2.71 17.26
CA ARG A 40 -0.84 -2.09 16.02
C ARG A 40 0.33 -1.93 15.06
N LYS A 41 0.33 -2.72 13.98
CA LYS A 41 1.31 -2.59 12.90
C LYS A 41 1.16 -1.23 12.21
N PRO A 42 2.24 -0.45 12.03
CA PRO A 42 2.20 0.80 11.27
C PRO A 42 1.69 0.54 9.85
N ALA A 43 0.87 1.46 9.36
CA ALA A 43 0.27 1.38 8.03
C ALA A 43 1.12 2.19 7.04
N ILE A 44 1.54 1.56 5.95
CA ILE A 44 2.09 2.24 4.79
C ILE A 44 1.02 2.24 3.72
N ALA A 45 0.59 3.43 3.34
CA ALA A 45 -0.43 3.56 2.32
C ALA A 45 0.22 3.48 0.94
N GLN A 46 -0.39 2.72 0.04
CA GLN A 46 0.14 2.44 -1.29
C GLN A 46 -0.89 2.77 -2.36
N ARG A 47 -0.43 3.16 -3.54
CA ARG A 47 -1.27 3.20 -4.74
C ARG A 47 -0.47 2.70 -5.92
N VAL A 48 -1.06 1.83 -6.72
CA VAL A 48 -0.49 1.38 -7.99
C VAL A 48 -1.37 1.91 -9.10
N GLU A 49 -0.83 2.80 -9.92
CA GLU A 49 -1.51 3.39 -11.07
C GLU A 49 -0.81 2.94 -12.35
N THR A 50 -1.57 2.46 -13.31
CA THR A 50 -1.09 2.22 -14.67
C THR A 50 -1.65 3.34 -15.56
N PRO A 51 -0.88 4.39 -15.86
CA PRO A 51 -1.33 5.44 -16.78
C PRO A 51 -1.80 4.84 -18.11
N PRO A 52 -2.79 5.48 -18.77
CA PRO A 52 -3.36 4.97 -20.00
C PRO A 52 -2.27 4.76 -21.05
N GLN A 53 -2.23 3.55 -21.60
CA GLN A 53 -1.27 3.16 -22.63
C GLN A 53 -1.64 3.78 -23.96
N PHE A 54 -0.65 3.91 -24.84
CA PHE A 54 -0.91 4.13 -26.26
C PHE A 54 -1.59 2.86 -26.80
N GLN A 55 -2.93 2.85 -26.80
CA GLN A 55 -3.68 1.79 -27.44
C GLN A 55 -3.54 1.96 -28.95
N ASP A 56 -3.17 0.88 -29.64
CA ASP A 56 -3.23 0.84 -31.09
C ASP A 56 -4.72 0.79 -31.48
N VAL A 57 -5.32 1.97 -31.66
CA VAL A 57 -6.76 2.13 -31.98
C VAL A 57 -7.08 1.60 -33.38
N LEU A 58 -6.06 1.25 -34.15
CA LEU A 58 -6.16 0.76 -35.51
C LEU A 58 -5.94 -0.75 -35.47
N GLY A 59 -7.02 -1.52 -35.69
CA GLY A 59 -6.98 -2.99 -35.63
C GLY A 59 -5.97 -3.66 -36.58
N SER A 60 -6.08 -4.99 -36.71
CA SER A 60 -5.15 -5.95 -37.35
C SER A 60 -4.63 -5.65 -38.78
N SER A 61 -4.97 -4.53 -39.40
CA SER A 61 -4.46 -4.06 -40.69
C SER A 61 -3.30 -3.05 -40.61
N CYS A 62 -2.93 -2.58 -39.42
CA CYS A 62 -1.84 -1.61 -39.24
C CYS A 62 -0.49 -2.27 -38.89
N PRO A 63 0.64 -1.67 -39.33
CA PRO A 63 1.97 -2.17 -39.02
C PRO A 63 2.21 -2.20 -37.52
N ARG A 64 2.84 -3.28 -37.03
CA ARG A 64 3.13 -3.50 -35.61
C ARG A 64 3.93 -2.33 -35.03
N THR A 65 3.41 -1.71 -33.98
CA THR A 65 4.12 -0.67 -33.25
C THR A 65 5.28 -1.30 -32.47
N GLU A 66 6.48 -0.78 -32.67
CA GLU A 66 7.71 -1.25 -32.03
C GLU A 66 8.29 -0.11 -31.19
N ILE A 67 8.58 -0.38 -29.92
CA ILE A 67 9.15 0.62 -29.01
C ILE A 67 10.65 0.38 -28.90
N ARG A 68 11.44 1.39 -29.27
CA ARG A 68 12.89 1.37 -29.15
C ARG A 68 13.35 2.26 -28.00
N ILE A 69 14.16 1.69 -27.11
CA ILE A 69 14.80 2.41 -26.02
C ILE A 69 16.31 2.33 -26.22
N SER A 70 16.97 3.47 -26.10
CA SER A 70 18.43 3.54 -26.13
C SER A 70 18.97 3.92 -24.76
N ASP A 71 20.00 3.20 -24.30
CA ASP A 71 20.80 3.57 -23.14
C ASP A 71 21.95 4.54 -23.51
N GLY A 72 22.00 4.99 -24.77
CA GLY A 72 23.06 5.81 -25.35
C GLY A 72 24.21 5.00 -25.98
N GLN A 73 24.32 3.69 -25.72
CA GLN A 73 25.31 2.80 -26.31
C GLN A 73 24.67 1.72 -27.19
N LYS A 74 23.51 1.21 -26.78
CA LYS A 74 22.79 0.11 -27.43
C LYS A 74 21.31 0.46 -27.52
N GLU A 75 20.68 0.03 -28.61
CA GLU A 75 19.22 0.06 -28.77
C GLU A 75 18.63 -1.28 -28.37
N TYR A 76 17.53 -1.22 -27.62
CA TYR A 76 16.72 -2.35 -27.20
C TYR A 76 15.33 -2.18 -27.80
N GLN A 77 14.79 -3.28 -28.28
CA GLN A 77 13.52 -3.34 -28.96
C GLN A 77 12.53 -4.11 -28.09
N TYR A 78 11.34 -3.54 -27.90
CA TYR A 78 10.25 -4.16 -27.16
C TYR A 78 8.95 -4.07 -27.94
N ASP A 79 8.16 -5.12 -27.82
CA ASP A 79 6.82 -5.18 -28.42
C ASP A 79 5.80 -4.41 -27.58
N ASN A 80 5.91 -4.47 -26.25
CA ASN A 80 5.06 -3.71 -25.34
C ASN A 80 5.85 -3.26 -24.10
N LEU A 81 5.82 -1.95 -23.85
CA LEU A 81 6.42 -1.32 -22.67
C LEU A 81 5.35 -0.54 -21.92
N ARG A 82 5.27 -0.82 -20.62
CA ARG A 82 4.26 -0.24 -19.74
C ARG A 82 4.93 0.58 -18.66
N VAL A 83 4.40 1.78 -18.44
CA VAL A 83 4.78 2.58 -17.27
C VAL A 83 3.81 2.25 -16.15
N VAL A 84 4.35 1.92 -14.98
CA VAL A 84 3.59 1.75 -13.75
C VAL A 84 4.10 2.75 -12.74
N GLN A 85 3.19 3.44 -12.08
CA GLN A 85 3.52 4.36 -11.00
C GLN A 85 3.06 3.78 -9.67
N ILE A 86 3.99 3.63 -8.73
CA ILE A 86 3.72 3.21 -7.36
C ILE A 86 3.93 4.39 -6.44
N HIS A 87 2.88 4.81 -5.76
CA HIS A 87 2.92 5.83 -4.73
C HIS A 87 2.94 5.17 -3.36
N LEU A 88 3.83 5.63 -2.49
CA LEU A 88 3.93 5.19 -1.11
C LEU A 88 3.83 6.39 -0.19
N LEU A 89 3.08 6.25 0.90
CA LEU A 89 2.92 7.26 1.93
C LEU A 89 3.03 6.59 3.30
N ASN A 90 3.95 7.06 4.14
CA ASN A 90 4.04 6.58 5.51
C ASN A 90 2.92 7.21 6.36
N GLN A 91 1.77 6.54 6.44
CA GLN A 91 0.67 6.89 7.35
C GLN A 91 0.87 6.33 8.76
N GLY A 92 2.00 5.68 9.03
CA GLY A 92 2.33 5.08 10.29
C GLY A 92 2.63 6.12 11.37
N THR A 93 2.88 5.61 12.58
CA THR A 93 3.37 6.40 13.72
C THR A 93 4.87 6.26 13.91
N GLN A 94 5.56 5.56 13.02
CA GLN A 94 6.97 5.23 13.12
C GLN A 94 7.73 5.82 11.93
N ASP A 95 8.89 6.39 12.22
CA ASP A 95 9.89 6.80 11.24
C ASP A 95 10.83 5.63 10.96
N PHE A 96 11.31 5.55 9.71
CA PHE A 96 12.28 4.54 9.29
C PHE A 96 13.51 5.25 8.74
N ASP A 97 14.67 5.07 9.38
CA ASP A 97 15.95 5.57 8.84
C ASP A 97 16.25 4.91 7.48
N GLU A 98 15.98 3.60 7.39
CA GLU A 98 16.02 2.84 6.15
C GLU A 98 14.76 1.99 6.05
N PHE A 99 13.97 2.20 5.00
CA PHE A 99 12.79 1.40 4.71
C PHE A 99 13.04 0.50 3.50
N LYS A 100 13.12 -0.81 3.74
CA LYS A 100 13.30 -1.81 2.69
C LYS A 100 11.96 -2.19 2.09
N LEU A 101 11.86 -2.08 0.76
CA LEU A 101 10.68 -2.40 -0.02
C LEU A 101 11.05 -3.39 -1.11
N GLY A 102 10.36 -4.53 -1.13
CA GLY A 102 10.39 -5.49 -2.22
C GLY A 102 9.15 -5.37 -3.09
N ILE A 103 9.34 -5.28 -4.40
CA ILE A 103 8.29 -5.18 -5.41
C ILE A 103 8.34 -6.46 -6.23
N SER A 104 7.27 -7.25 -6.20
CA SER A 104 7.16 -8.48 -6.98
C SER A 104 6.19 -8.28 -8.14
N LEU A 105 6.63 -8.61 -9.35
CA LEU A 105 5.82 -8.60 -10.56
C LEU A 105 5.41 -10.05 -10.83
N ASN A 106 4.17 -10.39 -10.51
CA ASN A 106 3.60 -11.71 -10.79
C ASN A 106 3.09 -11.72 -12.25
N LEU A 107 4.02 -11.63 -13.19
CA LEU A 107 3.75 -11.71 -14.62
C LEU A 107 3.80 -13.18 -15.06
N ASP A 108 3.07 -13.51 -16.12
CA ASP A 108 2.82 -14.91 -16.49
C ASP A 108 4.01 -15.51 -17.25
N ASP A 109 4.82 -14.66 -17.90
CA ASP A 109 6.02 -15.06 -18.66
C ASP A 109 7.32 -14.70 -17.91
N ALA A 110 8.35 -15.53 -18.09
CA ALA A 110 9.67 -15.34 -17.51
C ALA A 110 10.45 -14.19 -18.19
N GLU A 111 10.07 -13.80 -19.40
CA GLU A 111 10.64 -12.66 -20.11
C GLU A 111 9.99 -11.31 -19.71
N ASP A 112 8.88 -11.37 -18.96
CA ASP A 112 8.18 -10.19 -18.47
C ASP A 112 8.80 -9.68 -17.16
N GLY A 113 9.05 -8.36 -17.08
CA GLY A 113 9.65 -7.80 -15.87
C GLY A 113 9.96 -6.32 -15.95
N ALA A 114 10.48 -5.79 -14.84
CA ALA A 114 10.98 -4.43 -14.79
C ALA A 114 12.32 -4.36 -15.51
N VAL A 115 12.45 -3.41 -16.43
CA VAL A 115 13.71 -3.09 -17.12
C VAL A 115 14.34 -1.81 -16.61
N HIS A 116 13.53 -0.94 -16.00
CA HIS A 116 14.00 0.31 -15.42
C HIS A 116 13.10 0.75 -14.26
N VAL A 117 13.70 1.45 -13.30
CA VAL A 117 12.99 2.12 -12.22
C VAL A 117 13.52 3.54 -12.06
N GLU A 118 12.62 4.51 -12.07
CA GLU A 118 12.89 5.88 -11.67
C GLU A 118 12.20 6.09 -10.32
N VAL A 119 12.95 6.52 -9.30
CA VAL A 119 12.36 6.84 -8.00
C VAL A 119 12.47 8.33 -7.73
N ARG A 120 11.34 8.93 -7.37
CA ARG A 120 11.23 10.33 -6.99
C ARG A 120 10.86 10.45 -5.52
N SER A 121 11.70 11.17 -4.79
CA SER A 121 11.42 11.64 -3.44
C SER A 121 10.80 13.03 -3.46
N GLY A 122 10.19 13.44 -2.35
CA GLY A 122 9.61 14.77 -2.18
C GLY A 122 10.64 15.89 -2.00
N ASP A 123 11.85 15.57 -1.51
CA ASP A 123 12.89 16.56 -1.22
C ASP A 123 14.32 16.04 -1.50
N ARG A 124 15.31 16.90 -1.21
CA ARG A 124 16.74 16.67 -1.46
C ARG A 124 17.43 15.75 -0.44
N ASP A 125 16.83 15.59 0.74
CA ASP A 125 17.41 14.85 1.87
C ASP A 125 16.96 13.39 1.85
N HIS A 126 15.93 13.08 1.06
CA HIS A 126 15.44 11.75 0.76
C HIS A 126 16.18 11.12 -0.43
N GLN A 127 16.76 9.96 -0.19
CA GLN A 127 17.54 9.17 -1.13
C GLN A 127 16.91 7.79 -1.30
N VAL A 128 17.16 7.19 -2.47
CA VAL A 128 16.75 5.83 -2.76
C VAL A 128 17.92 5.03 -3.27
N LYS A 129 18.14 3.88 -2.64
CA LYS A 129 19.13 2.90 -3.06
C LYS A 129 18.42 1.75 -3.75
N GLN A 130 18.71 1.56 -5.02
CA GLN A 130 18.28 0.38 -5.77
C GLN A 130 19.23 -0.78 -5.44
N LEU A 131 18.69 -1.89 -4.94
CA LEU A 131 19.47 -3.07 -4.59
C LEU A 131 19.52 -4.08 -5.74
N THR A 132 18.41 -4.26 -6.45
CA THR A 132 18.37 -5.14 -7.63
C THR A 132 18.86 -4.38 -8.86
N PRO A 133 19.96 -4.80 -9.50
CA PRO A 133 20.39 -4.19 -10.74
C PRO A 133 19.35 -4.44 -11.83
N LEU A 134 18.90 -3.38 -12.49
CA LEU A 134 18.00 -3.48 -13.64
C LEU A 134 18.78 -3.15 -14.91
N SER A 135 18.47 -3.87 -15.99
CA SER A 135 18.99 -3.58 -17.31
C SER A 135 17.90 -3.74 -18.36
N PHE A 136 18.04 -3.04 -19.47
CA PHE A 136 17.15 -3.22 -20.62
C PHE A 136 17.33 -4.60 -21.28
N ALA A 137 18.49 -5.25 -21.14
CA ALA A 137 18.73 -6.57 -21.71
C ALA A 137 18.01 -7.70 -20.96
N GLU A 138 17.93 -7.58 -19.63
CA GLU A 138 17.47 -8.65 -18.74
C GLU A 138 16.40 -8.09 -17.78
N PRO A 139 15.11 -8.16 -18.17
CA PRO A 139 13.99 -7.79 -17.31
C PRO A 139 14.02 -8.60 -16.00
N GLN A 140 13.68 -7.94 -14.89
CA GLN A 140 13.65 -8.57 -13.57
C GLN A 140 12.22 -8.70 -13.05
N PRO A 141 11.80 -9.90 -12.58
CA PRO A 141 10.45 -10.10 -12.04
C PRO A 141 10.29 -9.52 -10.63
N ALA A 142 11.39 -9.20 -9.95
CA ALA A 142 11.37 -8.61 -8.62
C ALA A 142 12.41 -7.49 -8.50
N LEU A 143 12.08 -6.48 -7.71
CA LEU A 143 12.91 -5.32 -7.47
C LEU A 143 12.92 -4.98 -5.99
N ASP A 144 14.11 -4.89 -5.42
CA ASP A 144 14.32 -4.42 -4.06
C ASP A 144 14.90 -3.00 -4.06
N VAL A 145 14.29 -2.11 -3.28
CA VAL A 145 14.74 -0.74 -3.06
C VAL A 145 14.76 -0.39 -1.58
N VAL A 146 15.60 0.56 -1.21
CA VAL A 146 15.68 1.12 0.14
C VAL A 146 15.41 2.62 0.08
N LEU A 147 14.41 3.08 0.83
CA LEU A 147 14.05 4.49 0.98
C LEU A 147 14.72 5.06 2.24
N ILE A 148 15.39 6.21 2.13
CA ILE A 148 16.25 6.75 3.20
C ILE A 148 16.12 8.29 3.26
N PRO A 149 15.57 8.87 4.32
CA PRO A 149 14.70 8.25 5.32
C PRO A 149 13.28 8.03 4.77
N PHE A 150 12.42 7.36 5.54
CA PHE A 150 10.99 7.28 5.29
C PHE A 150 10.23 7.59 6.58
N ASN A 151 10.21 8.88 6.94
CA ASN A 151 9.55 9.39 8.13
C ASN A 151 8.03 9.44 7.94
N ARG A 152 7.33 9.73 9.03
CA ARG A 152 5.88 9.89 9.03
C ARG A 152 5.46 11.01 8.08
N GLN A 153 4.42 10.72 7.31
CA GLN A 153 3.87 11.59 6.26
C GLN A 153 4.79 11.78 5.05
N ASP A 154 5.97 11.17 5.01
CA ASP A 154 6.79 11.19 3.80
C ASP A 154 6.14 10.36 2.70
N SER A 155 6.35 10.83 1.47
CA SER A 155 5.83 10.19 0.28
C SER A 155 6.93 9.93 -0.73
N TYR A 156 6.88 8.76 -1.35
CA TYR A 156 7.75 8.37 -2.46
C TYR A 156 6.90 7.98 -3.66
N SER A 157 7.39 8.31 -4.86
CA SER A 157 6.79 7.86 -6.12
C SER A 157 7.83 7.09 -6.91
N LEU A 158 7.54 5.84 -7.20
CA LEU A 158 8.33 4.97 -8.04
C LEU A 158 7.64 4.88 -9.40
N ARG A 159 8.42 4.97 -10.48
CA ARG A 159 7.97 4.73 -11.84
C ARG A 159 8.74 3.56 -12.39
N LEU A 160 8.06 2.46 -12.63
CA LEU A 160 8.62 1.26 -13.20
C LEU A 160 8.30 1.23 -14.69
N LEU A 161 9.29 0.86 -15.46
CA LEU A 161 9.13 0.52 -16.86
C LEU A 161 9.16 -1.00 -16.96
N LEU A 162 8.03 -1.57 -17.38
CA LEU A 162 7.81 -3.01 -17.48
C LEU A 162 7.82 -3.43 -18.94
N ALA A 163 8.65 -4.41 -19.29
CA ALA A 163 8.53 -5.16 -20.52
C ALA A 163 7.50 -6.27 -20.29
N ALA A 164 6.52 -6.36 -21.18
CA ALA A 164 5.49 -7.41 -21.14
C ALA A 164 5.23 -7.94 -22.55
N SER A 165 5.02 -9.24 -22.69
CA SER A 165 4.76 -9.92 -23.96
C SER A 165 3.30 -9.78 -24.43
N GLU A 166 2.34 -9.69 -23.50
CA GLU A 166 0.90 -9.63 -23.79
C GLU A 166 0.17 -8.41 -23.20
N ASP A 167 -1.08 -8.21 -23.62
CA ASP A 167 -1.97 -7.17 -23.08
C ASP A 167 -2.52 -7.55 -21.70
N VAL A 168 -1.62 -7.76 -20.74
CA VAL A 168 -1.94 -8.26 -19.41
C VAL A 168 -2.39 -7.12 -18.51
N GLU A 169 -3.57 -7.25 -17.88
CA GLU A 169 -3.97 -6.34 -16.81
C GLU A 169 -2.96 -6.41 -15.66
N LEU A 170 -2.25 -5.30 -15.44
CA LEU A 170 -1.21 -5.19 -14.40
C LEU A 170 -1.80 -4.95 -13.00
N SER A 171 -3.07 -4.54 -12.92
CA SER A 171 -3.76 -4.26 -11.67
C SER A 171 -3.91 -5.56 -10.87
N GLY A 172 -3.30 -5.63 -9.68
CA GLY A 172 -3.30 -6.83 -8.82
C GLY A 172 -2.16 -7.82 -9.08
N LYS A 173 -1.38 -7.65 -10.15
CA LYS A 173 -0.17 -8.47 -10.41
C LYS A 173 1.09 -7.92 -9.74
N ILE A 174 1.03 -6.70 -9.20
CA ILE A 174 2.15 -6.06 -8.51
C ILE A 174 1.95 -6.22 -7.00
N GLY A 175 2.81 -7.03 -6.40
CA GLY A 175 2.88 -7.24 -4.96
C GLY A 175 3.91 -6.31 -4.32
N LEU A 176 3.55 -5.73 -3.17
CA LEU A 176 4.49 -4.99 -2.32
C LEU A 176 4.76 -5.78 -1.04
N SER A 177 6.02 -5.83 -0.65
CA SER A 177 6.49 -6.56 0.51
C SER A 177 7.55 -5.74 1.25
N SER A 178 7.68 -6.00 2.54
CA SER A 178 8.70 -5.37 3.37
C SER A 178 9.08 -6.32 4.51
N PRO A 179 10.37 -6.38 4.92
CA PRO A 179 10.78 -7.12 6.11
C PRO A 179 10.32 -6.43 7.41
N HIS A 180 9.87 -5.17 7.35
CA HIS A 180 9.36 -4.46 8.51
C HIS A 180 7.96 -4.98 8.89
N ALA A 181 7.63 -4.95 10.19
CA ALA A 181 6.34 -5.38 10.72
C ALA A 181 5.22 -4.35 10.45
N ILE A 182 4.96 -4.07 9.17
CA ILE A 182 3.98 -3.09 8.69
C ILE A 182 2.76 -3.78 8.09
N ARG A 183 1.76 -2.98 7.72
CA ARG A 183 0.67 -3.39 6.83
C ARG A 183 0.57 -2.41 5.66
N PHE A 184 0.40 -2.92 4.45
CA PHE A 184 0.08 -2.07 3.31
C PHE A 184 -1.43 -1.79 3.29
N VAL A 185 -1.79 -0.55 2.98
CA VAL A 185 -3.19 -0.09 2.90
C VAL A 185 -3.38 0.64 1.58
N ASP A 186 -4.42 0.33 0.84
CA ASP A 186 -4.63 0.98 -0.45
C ASP A 186 -5.11 2.44 -0.29
N LEU A 187 -4.51 3.35 -1.06
CA LEU A 187 -4.92 4.74 -1.17
C LEU A 187 -6.00 4.86 -2.26
N PRO A 188 -7.10 5.57 -1.99
CA PRO A 188 -8.16 5.75 -2.98
C PRO A 188 -7.58 6.42 -4.22
N THR A 189 -7.89 5.91 -5.41
CA THR A 189 -7.47 6.48 -6.69
C THR A 189 -8.08 7.88 -6.87
N VAL A 190 -7.48 8.76 -7.69
CA VAL A 190 -8.07 10.09 -7.98
C VAL A 190 -9.53 9.96 -8.48
N LYS A 191 -9.82 8.94 -9.30
CA LYS A 191 -11.18 8.64 -9.76
C LYS A 191 -12.12 8.27 -8.61
N GLU A 192 -11.64 7.44 -7.69
CA GLU A 192 -12.41 7.01 -6.52
C GLU A 192 -12.64 8.16 -5.55
N ALA A 193 -11.62 9.00 -5.31
CA ALA A 193 -11.75 10.19 -4.47
C ALA A 193 -12.76 11.20 -5.05
N VAL A 194 -12.75 11.40 -6.38
CA VAL A 194 -13.75 12.25 -7.06
C VAL A 194 -15.14 11.62 -6.99
N GLN A 195 -15.26 10.31 -7.17
CA GLN A 195 -16.52 9.60 -7.08
C GLN A 195 -17.08 9.59 -5.65
N GLU A 196 -16.22 9.42 -4.64
CA GLU A 196 -16.57 9.50 -3.22
C GLU A 196 -17.01 10.92 -2.86
N ALA A 197 -16.31 11.96 -3.34
CA ALA A 197 -16.72 13.35 -3.16
C ALA A 197 -18.05 13.66 -3.86
N ALA A 198 -18.28 13.12 -5.06
CA ALA A 198 -19.55 13.24 -5.78
C ALA A 198 -20.69 12.51 -5.06
N MET A 199 -20.43 11.33 -4.49
CA MET A 199 -21.43 10.60 -3.71
C MET A 199 -21.71 11.28 -2.36
N ALA A 200 -20.70 11.82 -1.68
CA ALA A 200 -20.85 12.58 -0.44
C ALA A 200 -21.62 13.89 -0.67
N THR A 201 -21.41 14.56 -1.79
CA THR A 201 -22.20 15.76 -2.17
C THR A 201 -23.62 15.43 -2.63
N SER A 202 -23.88 14.21 -3.10
CA SER A 202 -25.24 13.74 -3.42
C SER A 202 -26.10 13.41 -2.17
N LEU A 203 -25.52 13.41 -0.97
CA LEU A 203 -26.17 13.09 0.30
C LEU A 203 -26.16 14.28 1.28
N SER A 204 -26.64 15.44 0.85
CA SER A 204 -27.56 16.30 1.63
C SER A 204 -27.72 17.67 0.98
N LEU A 205 -28.96 18.05 0.67
CA LEU A 205 -29.48 19.43 0.74
C LEU A 205 -30.99 19.45 0.46
N GLY A 206 -31.79 18.85 1.35
CA GLY A 206 -33.24 19.06 1.37
C GLY A 206 -33.95 18.82 0.02
N PRO A 207 -34.97 19.61 -0.36
CA PRO A 207 -35.82 19.34 -1.52
C PRO A 207 -35.18 19.67 -2.89
N PHE A 208 -33.89 20.01 -2.96
CA PHE A 208 -33.27 20.41 -4.22
C PHE A 208 -32.41 19.27 -4.79
N GLN A 209 -32.93 18.65 -5.86
CA GLN A 209 -32.18 17.75 -6.71
C GLN A 209 -31.47 18.56 -7.81
N PHE A 210 -30.15 18.41 -7.92
CA PHE A 210 -29.40 18.87 -9.09
C PHE A 210 -28.86 17.65 -9.83
N SER A 211 -29.36 17.42 -11.04
CA SER A 211 -28.76 16.51 -12.01
C SER A 211 -27.79 17.30 -12.88
N PHE A 212 -26.55 16.84 -13.00
CA PHE A 212 -25.67 17.27 -14.08
C PHE A 212 -25.86 16.31 -15.25
N ASP A 213 -26.42 16.82 -16.35
CA ASP A 213 -26.43 16.10 -17.62
C ASP A 213 -25.02 16.08 -18.22
N LYS A 214 -24.72 14.92 -18.83
CA LYS A 214 -23.44 14.42 -19.36
C LYS A 214 -22.42 15.43 -19.90
#